data_AF-A0A944T5A8-F1
#
_entry.id   AF-A0A944T5A8-F1
#
_cell.length_a   1.000
_cell.length_b   1.000
_cell.length_c   1.000
_cell.angle_alpha   90.00
_cell.angle_beta   90.00
_cell.angle_gamma   90.00
#
_symmetry.space_group_name_H-M   'P 1'
#
loop_
_entity.id
_entity.type
_entity.pdbx_description
1 polymer ?
#
loop_
_entity_poly.entity_id
_entity_poly.type
_entity_poly.pdbx_seq_one_letter_code
_entity_poly.pdbx_strand_id
1 'polypeptide(L)'
;MKKFTLLFLMLPNLFFANDLSSDEDFEFTVVKNTKALLLNSLTAKAGLSIELFQLKGNSKYKVNAKFNRRLRILDLNYLTPGTYVVTARLNNLYTDYLINVTDNKVVIVDEKTIQNPIFNHINKKMSINLDSNKTEVLVKIENYNGELIFYENFSTEELHKKVFNLKENNGRIITTVEYDNKTFVNKFVL
;
A
#
# COMPACT_ATOMS: atom_id res chain seq x y z
N MET A 1 -29.34 -51.20 -15.15
CA MET A 1 -28.19 -50.61 -14.41
C MET A 1 -28.02 -49.16 -14.87
N LYS A 2 -28.48 -48.18 -14.08
CA LYS A 2 -28.31 -46.75 -14.41
C LYS A 2 -26.91 -46.33 -13.96
N LYS A 3 -26.03 -46.02 -14.91
CA LYS A 3 -24.69 -45.51 -14.62
C LYS A 3 -24.83 -44.08 -14.12
N PHE A 4 -24.51 -43.86 -12.85
CA PHE A 4 -24.26 -42.52 -12.31
C PHE A 4 -22.93 -42.04 -12.87
N THR A 5 -22.97 -41.11 -13.82
CA THR A 5 -21.77 -40.35 -14.20
C THR A 5 -21.51 -39.37 -13.07
N LEU A 6 -20.55 -39.71 -12.20
CA LEU A 6 -20.03 -38.82 -11.18
C LEU A 6 -19.23 -37.72 -11.89
N LEU A 7 -19.91 -36.64 -12.29
CA LEU A 7 -19.24 -35.46 -12.83
C LEU A 7 -18.56 -34.75 -11.66
N PHE A 8 -17.30 -35.10 -11.38
CA PHE A 8 -16.40 -34.30 -10.56
C PHE A 8 -16.27 -32.95 -11.26
N LEU A 9 -17.08 -31.97 -10.87
CA LEU A 9 -16.86 -30.56 -11.16
C LEU A 9 -15.57 -30.17 -10.45
N MET A 10 -14.43 -30.44 -11.10
CA MET A 10 -13.17 -29.78 -10.80
C MET A 10 -13.44 -28.29 -10.97
N LEU A 11 -13.75 -27.61 -9.86
CA LEU A 11 -13.70 -26.17 -9.79
C LEU A 11 -12.34 -25.77 -10.37
N PRO A 12 -12.28 -24.89 -11.38
CA PRO A 12 -11.02 -24.35 -11.81
C PRO A 12 -10.53 -23.49 -10.65
N ASN A 13 -9.68 -24.07 -9.79
CA ASN A 13 -8.80 -23.35 -8.91
C ASN A 13 -7.86 -22.59 -9.84
N LEU A 14 -8.30 -21.41 -10.28
CA LEU A 14 -7.50 -20.48 -11.03
C LEU A 14 -6.34 -20.10 -10.12
N PHE A 15 -5.16 -20.64 -10.42
CA PHE A 15 -3.91 -20.19 -9.83
C PHE A 15 -3.69 -18.76 -10.33
N PHE A 16 -4.10 -17.77 -9.54
CA PHE A 16 -3.55 -16.43 -9.70
C PHE A 16 -2.06 -16.55 -9.38
N ALA A 17 -1.20 -16.27 -10.35
CA ALA A 17 0.22 -16.13 -10.07
C ALA A 17 0.37 -14.94 -9.11
N ASN A 18 0.80 -15.24 -7.88
CA ASN A 18 1.10 -14.23 -6.88
C ASN A 18 2.52 -13.74 -7.13
N ASP A 19 2.69 -12.82 -8.07
CA ASP A 19 3.96 -12.11 -8.23
C ASP A 19 4.04 -11.01 -7.17
N LEU A 20 4.21 -11.43 -5.91
CA LEU A 20 4.24 -10.55 -4.73
C LEU A 20 5.58 -9.83 -4.57
N SER A 21 6.64 -10.24 -5.29
CA SER A 21 7.93 -9.56 -5.18
C SER A 21 8.00 -8.35 -6.10
N SER A 22 7.93 -7.14 -5.53
CA SER A 22 8.54 -5.99 -6.20
C SER A 22 10.01 -5.95 -5.84
N ASP A 23 10.91 -6.07 -6.82
CA ASP A 23 12.37 -5.81 -6.67
C ASP A 23 12.69 -4.33 -6.38
N GLU A 24 11.67 -3.53 -6.04
CA GLU A 24 11.79 -2.11 -5.74
C GLU A 24 12.17 -1.92 -4.28
N ASP A 25 13.44 -1.60 -4.07
CA ASP A 25 13.97 -1.25 -2.75
C ASP A 25 14.38 0.23 -2.70
N PHE A 26 13.99 0.88 -1.61
CA PHE A 26 14.46 2.22 -1.28
C PHE A 26 14.55 2.40 0.24
N GLU A 27 15.54 3.18 0.65
CA GLU A 27 15.79 3.48 2.05
C GLU A 27 16.14 4.96 2.24
N PHE A 28 15.62 5.57 3.30
CA PHE A 28 16.18 6.83 3.80
C PHE A 28 17.26 6.57 4.84
N THR A 29 18.43 7.16 4.64
CA THR A 29 19.54 7.11 5.61
C THR A 29 19.83 8.49 6.17
N VAL A 30 20.22 8.55 7.45
CA VAL A 30 20.57 9.82 8.10
C VAL A 30 21.92 10.32 7.58
N VAL A 31 21.95 11.55 7.09
CA VAL A 31 23.21 12.24 6.81
C VAL A 31 23.83 12.67 8.14
N LYS A 32 24.97 12.07 8.49
CA LYS A 32 25.62 12.19 9.81
C LYS A 32 25.74 13.65 10.25
N ASN A 33 25.31 13.93 11.49
CA ASN A 33 25.37 15.24 12.13
C ASN A 33 24.62 16.37 11.37
N THR A 34 23.57 16.03 10.63
CA THR A 34 22.72 17.02 9.95
C THR A 34 21.24 16.71 10.17
N LYS A 35 20.37 17.68 9.86
CA LYS A 35 18.93 17.44 9.70
C LYS A 35 18.61 17.13 8.24
N ALA A 36 19.15 16.04 7.73
CA ALA A 36 18.89 15.61 6.36
C ALA A 36 18.83 14.09 6.25
N LEU A 37 17.94 13.61 5.39
CA LEU A 37 17.85 12.20 5.02
C LEU A 37 18.22 12.03 3.55
N LEU A 38 19.08 11.07 3.25
CA LEU A 38 19.47 10.69 1.90
C LEU A 38 18.64 9.49 1.44
N LEU A 39 17.98 9.62 0.29
CA LEU A 39 17.29 8.51 -0.36
C LEU A 39 18.30 7.64 -1.12
N ASN A 40 18.50 6.43 -0.64
CA ASN A 40 19.20 5.36 -1.32
C ASN A 40 18.18 4.53 -2.10
N SER A 41 18.33 4.50 -3.42
CA SER A 41 17.54 3.61 -4.27
C SER A 41 18.26 3.37 -5.58
N LEU A 42 18.18 2.12 -6.06
CA LEU A 42 18.73 1.67 -7.33
C LEU A 42 17.89 2.15 -8.53
N THR A 43 16.60 2.42 -8.31
CA THR A 43 15.59 2.65 -9.36
C THR A 43 14.84 3.99 -9.25
N ALA A 44 15.06 4.78 -8.18
CA ALA A 44 14.34 6.03 -7.93
C ALA A 44 14.60 7.13 -8.98
N LYS A 45 13.88 7.08 -10.09
CA LYS A 45 13.76 8.20 -11.04
C LYS A 45 12.30 8.59 -11.31
N ALA A 46 11.34 7.67 -11.23
CA ALA A 46 9.92 7.93 -11.44
C ALA A 46 9.09 7.47 -10.22
N GLY A 47 7.99 8.15 -9.94
CA GLY A 47 6.98 7.68 -8.96
C GLY A 47 7.22 8.00 -7.49
N LEU A 48 8.35 8.64 -7.12
CA LEU A 48 8.59 9.01 -5.72
C LEU A 48 7.69 10.17 -5.27
N SER A 49 6.90 9.95 -4.23
CA SER A 49 6.22 10.98 -3.45
C SER A 49 6.63 10.91 -1.98
N ILE A 50 6.84 12.07 -1.36
CA ILE A 50 7.21 12.18 0.04
C ILE A 50 6.21 13.12 0.72
N GLU A 51 5.67 12.66 1.83
CA GLU A 51 4.88 13.45 2.76
C GLU A 51 5.56 13.48 4.12
N LEU A 52 5.40 14.59 4.82
CA LEU A 52 5.98 14.80 6.13
C LEU A 52 4.88 15.25 7.09
N PHE A 53 4.89 14.68 8.29
CA PHE A 53 3.92 15.03 9.32
C PHE A 53 4.58 15.18 10.68
N GLN A 54 4.20 16.21 11.43
CA GLN A 54 4.59 16.37 12.83
C GLN A 54 3.59 15.66 13.74
N LEU A 55 4.11 14.92 14.71
CA LEU A 55 3.31 14.31 15.76
C LEU A 55 3.29 15.23 16.99
N LYS A 56 2.08 15.56 17.47
CA LYS A 56 1.90 16.26 18.75
C LYS A 56 0.77 15.60 19.53
N GLY A 57 1.12 14.88 20.60
CA GLY A 57 0.17 14.02 21.31
C GLY A 57 -0.45 13.00 20.35
N ASN A 58 -1.78 12.92 20.35
CA ASN A 58 -2.53 12.00 19.48
C ASN A 58 -2.88 12.59 18.11
N SER A 59 -2.30 13.74 17.74
CA SER A 59 -2.61 14.44 16.48
C SER A 59 -1.43 14.44 15.51
N LYS A 60 -1.76 14.34 14.22
CA LYS A 60 -0.82 14.34 13.09
C LYS A 60 -1.06 15.57 12.21
N TYR A 61 -0.05 16.41 12.03
CA TYR A 61 -0.12 17.66 11.27
C TYR A 61 0.75 17.60 10.03
N LYS A 62 0.19 17.86 8.84
CA LYS A 62 0.96 17.87 7.60
C LYS A 62 1.94 19.05 7.60
N VAL A 63 3.19 18.77 7.24
CA VAL A 63 4.25 19.76 7.09
C VAL A 63 4.78 19.66 5.66
N ASN A 64 5.17 20.79 5.08
CA ASN A 64 5.79 20.79 3.75
C ASN A 64 7.09 20.00 3.80
N ALA A 65 7.28 19.06 2.87
CA ALA A 65 8.53 18.32 2.71
C ALA A 65 9.42 19.02 1.68
N LYS A 66 10.69 19.31 2.04
CA LYS A 66 11.67 19.90 1.11
C LYS A 66 12.61 18.83 0.56
N PHE A 67 12.14 18.11 -0.45
CA PHE A 67 12.95 17.09 -1.12
C PHE A 67 13.66 17.62 -2.37
N ASN A 68 14.99 17.57 -2.36
CA ASN A 68 15.82 17.85 -3.52
C ASN A 68 16.02 16.57 -4.34
N ARG A 69 15.29 16.44 -5.46
CA ARG A 69 15.36 15.26 -6.34
C ARG A 69 16.75 15.02 -6.93
N ARG A 70 17.50 16.07 -7.27
CA ARG A 70 18.83 15.95 -7.88
C ARG A 70 19.84 15.39 -6.90
N LEU A 71 19.80 15.86 -5.65
CA LEU A 71 20.69 15.41 -4.59
C LEU A 71 20.16 14.18 -3.85
N ARG A 72 18.88 13.82 -4.07
CA ARG A 72 18.15 12.77 -3.35
C ARG A 72 18.09 13.02 -1.84
N ILE A 73 18.05 14.30 -1.44
CA ILE A 73 18.08 14.72 -0.03
C ILE A 73 16.72 15.28 0.37
N LEU A 74 16.17 14.77 1.46
CA LEU A 74 15.12 15.44 2.22
C LEU A 74 15.78 16.36 3.25
N ASP A 75 15.73 17.67 3.00
CA ASP A 75 16.20 18.69 3.95
C ASP A 75 15.17 18.86 5.07
N LEU A 76 15.62 18.89 6.32
CA LEU A 76 14.78 19.04 7.52
C LEU A 76 15.27 20.20 8.41
N ASN A 77 16.19 21.04 7.94
CA ASN A 77 16.77 22.14 8.74
C ASN A 77 15.75 23.18 9.20
N TYR A 78 14.67 23.37 8.43
CA TYR A 78 13.59 24.30 8.75
C TYR A 78 12.61 23.76 9.82
N LEU A 79 12.76 22.52 10.26
CA LEU A 79 11.89 21.92 11.26
C LEU A 79 12.35 22.27 12.68
N THR A 80 11.38 22.57 13.53
CA THR A 80 11.57 22.64 14.98
C THR A 80 11.83 21.24 15.54
N PRO A 81 12.52 21.10 16.68
CA PRO A 81 12.67 19.83 17.36
C PRO A 81 11.32 19.12 17.62
N GLY A 82 11.33 17.79 17.57
CA GLY A 82 10.17 16.96 17.84
C GLY A 82 10.12 15.68 17.00
N THR A 83 9.03 14.94 17.16
CA THR A 83 8.79 13.67 16.46
C THR A 83 7.98 13.89 15.19
N TYR A 84 8.41 13.26 14.10
CA TYR A 84 7.77 13.35 12.80
C TYR A 84 7.64 11.96 12.16
N VAL A 85 6.72 11.86 11.20
CA VAL A 85 6.61 10.71 10.29
C VAL A 85 6.91 11.20 8.88
N VAL A 86 7.91 10.58 8.25
CA VAL A 86 8.16 10.72 6.81
C VAL A 86 7.50 9.55 6.12
N THR A 87 6.46 9.82 5.33
CA THR A 87 5.83 8.81 4.47
C THR A 87 6.43 8.95 3.09
N ALA A 88 7.23 7.97 2.68
CA ALA A 88 7.77 7.87 1.34
C ALA A 88 6.97 6.82 0.57
N ARG A 89 6.64 7.12 -0.69
CA ARG A 89 6.04 6.15 -1.60
C ARG A 89 6.86 6.13 -2.88
N LEU A 90 7.28 4.95 -3.28
CA LEU A 90 7.86 4.69 -4.59
C LEU A 90 7.02 3.60 -5.24
N ASN A 91 6.31 3.95 -6.32
CA ASN A 91 5.48 3.02 -7.08
C ASN A 91 4.50 2.22 -6.19
N ASN A 92 4.82 0.95 -5.93
CA ASN A 92 4.00 -0.01 -5.18
C ASN A 92 4.42 -0.18 -3.71
N LEU A 93 5.39 0.58 -3.24
CA LEU A 93 5.92 0.48 -1.89
C LEU A 93 5.70 1.79 -1.13
N TYR A 94 5.16 1.70 0.08
CA TYR A 94 5.12 2.78 1.06
C TYR A 94 6.07 2.45 2.20
N THR A 95 6.85 3.42 2.64
CA THR A 95 7.65 3.30 3.86
C THR A 95 7.40 4.51 4.74
N ASP A 96 6.91 4.25 5.95
CA ASP A 96 6.75 5.24 7.00
C ASP A 96 7.98 5.20 7.91
N TYR A 97 8.73 6.30 7.98
CA TYR A 97 9.85 6.46 8.90
C TYR A 97 9.43 7.33 10.07
N LEU A 98 9.50 6.78 11.28
CA LEU A 98 9.39 7.56 12.50
C LEU A 98 10.74 8.23 12.76
N ILE A 99 10.79 9.56 12.76
CA ILE A 99 12.00 10.31 12.97
C ILE A 99 11.90 11.22 14.18
N ASN A 100 13.02 11.38 14.88
CA ASN A 100 13.18 12.39 15.93
C ASN A 100 14.15 13.47 15.43
N VAL A 101 13.68 14.71 15.36
CA VAL A 101 14.43 15.88 14.93
C VAL A 101 14.85 16.65 16.18
N THR A 102 16.14 16.94 16.33
CA THR A 102 16.67 17.84 17.37
C THR A 102 17.19 19.13 16.75
N ASP A 103 17.84 19.99 17.52
CA ASP A 103 18.41 21.25 17.01
C ASP A 103 19.47 21.06 15.94
N ASN A 104 20.20 19.94 15.96
CA ASN A 104 21.38 19.75 15.11
C ASN A 104 21.35 18.47 14.27
N LYS A 105 20.46 17.52 14.58
CA LYS A 105 20.42 16.23 13.91
C LYS A 105 19.02 15.68 13.76
N VAL A 106 18.89 14.71 12.87
CA VAL A 106 17.74 13.80 12.79
C VAL A 106 18.19 12.38 13.10
N VAL A 107 17.30 11.58 13.69
CA VAL A 107 17.49 10.14 13.91
C VAL A 107 16.24 9.43 13.41
N ILE A 108 16.41 8.35 12.65
CA ILE A 108 15.33 7.40 12.36
C ILE A 108 15.20 6.49 13.57
N VAL A 109 14.02 6.48 14.17
CA VAL A 109 13.69 5.73 15.39
C VAL A 109 13.13 4.37 15.02
N ASP A 110 12.27 4.33 14.00
CA ASP A 110 11.58 3.14 13.54
C ASP A 110 11.19 3.29 12.07
N GLU A 111 10.95 2.16 11.41
CA GLU A 111 10.49 2.11 10.04
C GLU A 111 9.42 1.04 9.84
N LYS A 112 8.46 1.33 8.96
CA LYS A 112 7.44 0.38 8.56
C LYS A 112 7.21 0.46 7.07
N THR A 113 7.52 -0.64 6.39
CA THR A 113 7.24 -0.83 4.97
C THR A 113 5.88 -1.50 4.78
N ILE A 114 5.12 -1.00 3.82
CA ILE A 114 3.78 -1.44 3.45
C ILE A 114 3.76 -1.55 1.93
N GLN A 115 3.63 -2.77 1.42
CA GLN A 115 3.46 -3.00 -0.02
C GLN A 115 1.99 -2.81 -0.41
N ASN A 116 1.75 -2.29 -1.62
CA ASN A 116 0.41 -2.16 -2.19
C ASN A 116 -0.27 -3.53 -2.36
N PRO A 117 -1.62 -3.57 -2.33
CA PRO A 117 -2.35 -4.75 -2.74
C PRO A 117 -2.15 -5.00 -4.24
N ILE A 118 -2.07 -6.28 -4.59
CA ILE A 118 -2.10 -6.75 -5.96
C ILE A 118 -3.53 -7.12 -6.30
N PHE A 119 -4.09 -6.40 -7.27
CA PHE A 119 -5.43 -6.63 -7.78
C PHE A 119 -5.33 -7.43 -9.06
N ASN A 120 -5.78 -8.69 -9.02
CA ASN A 120 -5.87 -9.53 -10.19
C ASN A 120 -7.33 -9.61 -10.64
N HIS A 121 -7.56 -9.46 -11.94
CA HIS A 121 -8.88 -9.60 -12.52
C HIS A 121 -8.81 -10.41 -13.82
N ILE A 122 -9.75 -11.34 -14.00
CA ILE A 122 -9.94 -12.09 -15.23
C ILE A 122 -11.44 -12.22 -15.43
N ASN A 123 -11.95 -11.68 -16.54
CA ASN A 123 -13.39 -11.61 -16.82
C ASN A 123 -14.15 -10.99 -15.62
N LYS A 124 -15.14 -11.70 -15.11
CA LYS A 124 -16.01 -11.28 -13.99
C LYS A 124 -15.49 -11.72 -12.63
N LYS A 125 -14.20 -12.06 -12.50
CA LYS A 125 -13.61 -12.53 -11.25
C LYS A 125 -12.44 -11.64 -10.86
N MET A 126 -12.37 -11.32 -9.57
CA MET A 126 -11.29 -10.55 -8.97
C MET A 126 -10.73 -11.28 -7.76
N SER A 127 -9.42 -11.20 -7.55
CA SER A 127 -8.74 -11.58 -6.32
C SER A 127 -7.82 -10.45 -5.87
N ILE A 128 -7.54 -10.41 -4.57
CA ILE A 128 -6.71 -9.40 -3.92
C ILE A 128 -5.65 -10.12 -3.11
N ASN A 129 -4.39 -9.85 -3.39
CA ASN A 129 -3.26 -10.40 -2.65
C ASN A 129 -2.49 -9.28 -1.95
N LEU A 130 -1.89 -9.64 -0.82
CA LEU A 130 -1.13 -8.75 0.07
C LEU A 130 0.13 -9.47 0.51
N ASP A 131 1.28 -8.81 0.47
CA ASP A 131 2.50 -9.31 1.10
C ASP A 131 2.57 -8.86 2.56
N SER A 132 1.60 -9.29 3.36
CA SER A 132 1.50 -8.81 4.74
C SER A 132 0.68 -9.77 5.60
N ASN A 133 1.16 -10.14 6.79
CA ASN A 133 0.40 -11.00 7.72
C ASN A 133 -0.60 -10.19 8.57
N LYS A 134 -1.51 -9.45 7.94
CA LYS A 134 -2.44 -8.54 8.63
C LYS A 134 -3.70 -9.26 9.09
N THR A 135 -4.17 -8.88 10.27
CA THR A 135 -5.36 -9.47 10.91
C THR A 135 -6.66 -8.80 10.52
N GLU A 136 -6.62 -7.56 10.00
CA GLU A 136 -7.81 -6.82 9.60
C GLU A 136 -7.52 -6.01 8.34
N VAL A 137 -8.22 -6.37 7.26
CA VAL A 137 -8.18 -5.72 5.95
C VAL A 137 -9.61 -5.45 5.53
N LEU A 138 -9.98 -4.18 5.41
CA LEU A 138 -11.29 -3.81 4.93
C LEU A 138 -11.31 -3.82 3.40
N VAL A 139 -12.30 -4.46 2.80
CA VAL A 139 -12.51 -4.48 1.36
C VAL A 139 -13.90 -3.94 1.03
N LYS A 140 -13.94 -2.91 0.18
CA LYS A 140 -15.15 -2.29 -0.35
C LYS A 140 -15.13 -2.37 -1.88
N ILE A 141 -16.23 -2.80 -2.48
CA ILE A 141 -16.39 -2.86 -3.94
C ILE A 141 -17.68 -2.11 -4.31
N GLU A 142 -17.55 -1.14 -5.21
CA GLU A 142 -18.65 -0.31 -5.69
C GLU A 142 -18.62 -0.23 -7.22
N ASN A 143 -19.77 0.00 -7.86
CA ASN A 143 -19.77 0.45 -9.24
C ASN A 143 -19.59 1.98 -9.33
N TYR A 144 -19.41 2.50 -10.54
CA TYR A 144 -19.22 3.95 -10.75
C TYR A 144 -20.47 4.80 -10.47
N ASN A 145 -21.64 4.17 -10.29
CA ASN A 145 -22.85 4.85 -9.84
C ASN A 145 -22.91 4.96 -8.30
N GLY A 146 -21.91 4.44 -7.59
CA GLY A 146 -21.87 4.41 -6.13
C GLY A 146 -22.71 3.29 -5.50
N GLU A 147 -23.17 2.32 -6.29
CA GLU A 147 -23.86 1.15 -5.76
C GLU A 147 -22.87 0.21 -5.09
N LEU A 148 -23.15 -0.14 -3.84
CA LEU A 148 -22.33 -1.06 -3.06
C LEU A 148 -22.55 -2.50 -3.54
N ILE A 149 -21.48 -3.12 -4.03
CA ILE A 149 -21.47 -4.52 -4.46
C ILE A 149 -21.01 -5.41 -3.31
N PHE A 150 -20.04 -4.95 -2.51
CA PHE A 150 -19.45 -5.74 -1.43
C PHE A 150 -18.79 -4.85 -0.37
N TYR A 151 -18.86 -5.25 0.90
CA TYR A 151 -18.19 -4.58 2.02
C TYR A 151 -17.96 -5.55 3.19
N GLU A 152 -16.71 -5.89 3.49
CA GLU A 152 -16.38 -6.81 4.59
C GLU A 152 -14.93 -6.64 5.05
N ASN A 153 -14.65 -7.02 6.30
CA ASN A 153 -13.31 -7.16 6.85
C ASN A 153 -12.82 -8.60 6.70
N PHE A 154 -11.54 -8.77 6.36
CA PHE A 154 -10.88 -10.06 6.25
C PHE A 154 -9.58 -10.09 7.06
N SER A 155 -9.21 -11.26 7.57
CA SER A 155 -7.79 -11.55 7.77
C SER A 155 -7.08 -11.71 6.41
N THR A 156 -5.77 -11.53 6.37
CA THR A 156 -5.00 -11.72 5.13
C THR A 156 -5.21 -13.12 4.54
N GLU A 157 -5.18 -14.16 5.38
CA GLU A 157 -5.32 -15.54 4.92
C GLU A 157 -6.69 -15.82 4.28
N GLU A 158 -7.75 -15.24 4.83
CA GLU A 158 -9.10 -15.32 4.26
C GLU A 158 -9.18 -14.56 2.94
N LEU A 159 -8.58 -13.37 2.88
CA LEU A 159 -8.59 -12.52 1.69
C LEU A 159 -7.86 -13.21 0.52
N HIS A 160 -6.70 -13.81 0.75
CA HIS A 160 -5.94 -14.53 -0.28
C HIS A 160 -6.70 -15.73 -0.86
N LYS A 161 -7.63 -16.32 -0.08
CA LYS A 161 -8.51 -17.41 -0.53
C LYS A 161 -9.79 -16.90 -1.19
N LYS A 162 -10.10 -15.60 -1.07
CA LYS A 162 -11.35 -15.00 -1.56
C LYS A 162 -11.25 -14.69 -3.06
N VAL A 163 -12.24 -15.17 -3.79
CA VAL A 163 -12.50 -14.75 -5.18
C VAL A 163 -13.84 -14.04 -5.23
N PHE A 164 -13.82 -12.78 -5.65
CA PHE A 164 -15.01 -11.96 -5.84
C PHE A 164 -15.60 -12.24 -7.23
N ASN A 165 -16.84 -12.73 -7.27
CA ASN A 165 -17.58 -12.94 -8.51
C ASN A 165 -18.45 -11.71 -8.78
N LEU A 166 -18.10 -10.96 -9.81
CA LEU A 166 -18.76 -9.73 -10.25
C LEU A 166 -19.77 -10.05 -11.35
N LYS A 167 -20.68 -9.12 -11.67
CA LYS A 167 -21.67 -9.29 -12.75
C LYS A 167 -21.44 -8.22 -13.82
N GLU A 168 -21.65 -8.56 -15.10
CA GLU A 168 -21.43 -7.65 -16.24
C GLU A 168 -22.18 -6.33 -16.12
N ASN A 169 -23.41 -6.36 -15.59
CA ASN A 169 -24.22 -5.17 -15.39
C ASN A 169 -23.65 -4.20 -14.34
N ASN A 170 -22.64 -4.62 -13.56
CA ASN A 170 -21.92 -3.73 -12.66
C ASN A 170 -21.00 -2.77 -13.43
N GLY A 171 -20.67 -3.05 -14.69
CA GLY A 171 -19.91 -2.17 -15.58
C GLY A 171 -18.52 -1.83 -15.04
N ARG A 172 -18.29 -0.56 -14.73
CA ARG A 172 -17.01 -0.10 -14.16
C ARG A 172 -17.00 -0.28 -12.64
N ILE A 173 -15.91 -0.80 -12.12
CA ILE A 173 -15.74 -1.19 -10.72
C ILE A 173 -14.68 -0.31 -10.04
N ILE A 174 -14.95 0.04 -8.79
CA ILE A 174 -14.03 0.67 -7.86
C ILE A 174 -13.86 -0.27 -6.68
N THR A 175 -12.64 -0.74 -6.46
CA THR A 175 -12.27 -1.55 -5.30
C THR A 175 -11.40 -0.72 -4.38
N THR A 176 -11.82 -0.58 -3.13
CA THR A 176 -11.07 0.09 -2.06
C THR A 176 -10.64 -0.96 -1.05
N VAL A 177 -9.35 -0.94 -0.70
CA VAL A 177 -8.75 -1.83 0.30
C VAL A 177 -8.09 -0.95 1.36
N GLU A 178 -8.39 -1.20 2.64
CA GLU A 178 -7.82 -0.43 3.75
C GLU A 178 -7.13 -1.35 4.74
N TYR A 179 -5.87 -1.04 5.05
CA TYR A 179 -5.06 -1.66 6.10
C TYR A 179 -3.90 -0.74 6.47
N ASP A 180 -3.34 -0.91 7.66
CA ASP A 180 -2.20 -0.12 8.17
C ASP A 180 -2.39 1.41 8.06
N ASN A 181 -3.64 1.90 8.22
CA ASN A 181 -4.01 3.31 8.06
C ASN A 181 -3.71 3.88 6.65
N LYS A 182 -3.68 3.01 5.64
CA LYS A 182 -3.59 3.38 4.22
C LYS A 182 -4.84 2.91 3.50
N THR A 183 -5.22 3.66 2.48
CA THR A 183 -6.33 3.36 1.58
C THR A 183 -5.78 3.17 0.17
N PHE A 184 -6.08 2.02 -0.42
CA PHE A 184 -5.66 1.66 -1.77
C PHE A 184 -6.90 1.54 -2.65
N VAL A 185 -6.89 2.22 -3.79
CA VAL A 185 -8.02 2.24 -4.72
C VAL A 185 -7.59 1.67 -6.06
N ASN A 186 -8.29 0.64 -6.52
CA ASN A 186 -8.17 0.10 -7.86
C ASN A 186 -9.45 0.34 -8.66
N LYS A 187 -9.30 0.59 -9.95
CA LYS A 187 -10.40 0.88 -10.87
C LYS A 187 -10.22 0.05 -12.13
N PHE A 188 -11.25 -0.68 -12.52
CA PHE A 188 -11.24 -1.48 -13.75
C PHE A 188 -12.65 -1.55 -14.38
N VAL A 189 -12.70 -2.08 -15.60
CA VAL A 189 -13.93 -2.28 -16.37
C VAL A 189 -14.11 -3.78 -16.57
N LEU A 190 -15.34 -4.27 -16.37
CA LEU A 190 -15.72 -5.67 -16.60
C LEU A 190 -15.91 -6.01 -18.07
#